data_AF-A0AAD6B422-F1
#
_entry.id   AF-A0AAD6B422-F1
#
_cell.length_a   1.000
_cell.length_b   1.000
_cell.length_c   1.000
_cell.angle_alpha   90.00
_cell.angle_beta   90.00
_cell.angle_gamma   90.00
#
_symmetry.space_group_name_H-M   'P 1'
#
loop_
_entity.id
_entity.type
_entity.pdbx_description
1 polymer ?
#
loop_
_entity_poly.entity_id
_entity_poly.type
_entity_poly.pdbx_seq_one_letter_code
_entity_poly.pdbx_strand_id
1 'polypeptide(L)'
;MCSVSCGRGTKQREIACVYQNQTKIEEEHCGHLPRPRTEKACRAQGCPSWKANRWRECSVTCGVGSQKRDVYCRLKGTGRVREDLCDAQQRLAIVRPCQSAECTHYTWVAGEWEDCNATCGEGMRSRKVGCMGAAMTPVQDDYCEPSSQPASHQACKAAPCHYMWTSGQWSQCSSSCGVGYQQRMVSCSVVPSSQALRSDCPHTTYWKVGQWSKCSQTCGAGVMERRVECMTSKGHASKHCRPSERPESQAACRDRECQSFASCREVQVRLGVKIDGEYYLKVKSRILQIYCAEMHTDFPKEFVTLRSGQTDNYSEVYGHRLLNPFECPYNGSRRQDCDCRNDYSAAGYTLFHKVRLDLSSLRIMITDLQFSQTLLGRPVPFATAGDCYSAAKCPQGQFSINLIGTGLKVAEATKWTSQGNYVSVKVHRSEDGARIYGRCGGFCGKCIPQAHNGLLLQVH
;
A
#
# COMPACT_ATOMS: atom_id res chain seq x y z
N MET A 1 -77.81 56.93 -41.19
CA MET A 1 -76.69 56.01 -41.51
C MET A 1 -77.11 54.57 -41.22
N CYS A 2 -76.40 53.55 -41.71
CA CYS A 2 -76.73 52.15 -41.41
C CYS A 2 -76.27 51.79 -40.00
N SER A 3 -77.04 50.99 -39.26
CA SER A 3 -76.74 50.59 -37.87
C SER A 3 -75.50 49.71 -37.72
N VAL A 4 -75.00 49.14 -38.81
CA VAL A 4 -73.79 48.30 -38.83
C VAL A 4 -72.76 48.86 -39.81
N SER A 5 -71.48 48.70 -39.46
CA SER A 5 -70.34 49.09 -40.30
C SER A 5 -70.08 48.11 -41.46
N CYS A 6 -70.47 46.84 -41.30
CA CYS A 6 -70.41 45.81 -42.35
C CYS A 6 -71.61 44.86 -42.23
N GLY A 7 -72.03 44.23 -43.33
CA GLY A 7 -73.12 43.25 -43.33
C GLY A 7 -74.52 43.87 -43.44
N ARG A 8 -75.52 43.21 -42.84
CA ARG A 8 -76.93 43.63 -42.91
C ARG A 8 -77.30 44.45 -41.67
N GLY A 9 -77.90 45.62 -41.87
CA GLY A 9 -78.41 46.45 -40.79
C GLY A 9 -79.63 47.27 -41.22
N THR A 10 -79.96 48.31 -40.47
CA THR A 10 -81.11 49.17 -40.72
C THR A 10 -80.72 50.64 -40.64
N LYS A 11 -81.37 51.51 -41.42
CA LYS A 11 -81.18 52.96 -41.37
C LYS A 11 -82.50 53.62 -41.01
N GLN A 12 -82.43 54.58 -40.10
CA GLN A 12 -83.59 55.37 -39.67
C GLN A 12 -83.61 56.75 -40.34
N ARG A 13 -84.81 57.29 -40.52
CA ARG A 13 -85.06 58.68 -40.93
C ARG A 13 -86.06 59.32 -39.97
N GLU A 14 -85.84 60.59 -39.69
CA GLU A 14 -86.80 61.41 -38.95
C GLU A 14 -87.91 61.87 -39.90
N ILE A 15 -89.13 61.89 -39.40
CA ILE A 15 -90.30 62.38 -40.11
C ILE A 15 -90.91 63.51 -39.28
N ALA A 16 -91.44 64.52 -39.97
CA ALA A 16 -92.08 65.66 -39.35
C ALA A 16 -93.39 65.96 -40.09
N CYS A 17 -94.43 66.33 -39.34
CA CYS A 17 -95.67 66.85 -39.92
C CYS A 17 -95.42 68.27 -40.44
N VAL A 18 -95.74 68.52 -41.71
CA VAL A 18 -95.51 69.81 -42.37
C VAL A 18 -96.73 70.22 -43.19
N TYR A 19 -96.96 71.53 -43.31
CA TYR A 19 -97.90 72.08 -44.30
C TYR A 19 -97.35 71.93 -45.73
N GLN A 20 -98.18 72.16 -46.76
CA GLN A 20 -97.76 72.13 -48.17
C GLN A 20 -96.62 73.13 -48.47
N ASN A 21 -96.51 74.21 -47.68
CA ASN A 21 -95.41 75.18 -47.75
C ASN A 21 -94.16 74.77 -46.94
N GLN A 22 -94.08 73.51 -46.49
CA GLN A 22 -92.97 72.91 -45.73
C GLN A 22 -92.75 73.48 -44.32
N THR A 23 -93.68 74.24 -43.76
CA THR A 23 -93.59 74.64 -42.34
C THR A 23 -93.93 73.47 -41.42
N LYS A 24 -93.05 73.20 -40.45
CA LYS A 24 -93.22 72.12 -39.47
C LYS A 24 -94.27 72.51 -38.45
N ILE A 25 -95.22 71.60 -38.22
CA ILE A 25 -96.31 71.75 -37.26
C ILE A 25 -96.34 70.57 -36.29
N GLU A 26 -97.17 70.70 -35.26
CA GLU A 26 -97.39 69.62 -34.31
C GLU A 26 -98.00 68.39 -34.98
N GLU A 27 -97.51 67.23 -34.56
CA GLU A 27 -97.70 65.96 -35.24
C GLU A 27 -99.18 65.50 -35.27
N GLU A 28 -99.99 65.99 -34.32
CA GLU A 28 -101.42 65.69 -34.20
C GLU A 28 -102.23 66.13 -35.43
N HIS A 29 -101.83 67.23 -36.08
CA HIS A 29 -102.48 67.72 -37.30
C HIS A 29 -102.33 66.75 -38.49
N CYS A 30 -101.30 65.88 -38.47
CA CYS A 30 -101.10 64.82 -39.47
C CYS A 30 -101.60 63.44 -39.00
N GLY A 31 -102.26 63.33 -37.84
CA GLY A 31 -102.65 62.04 -37.24
C GLY A 31 -103.64 61.22 -38.08
N HIS A 32 -104.40 61.87 -38.96
CA HIS A 32 -105.31 61.21 -39.91
C HIS A 32 -104.59 60.61 -41.13
N LEU A 33 -103.31 60.94 -41.33
CA LEU A 33 -102.51 60.43 -42.45
C LEU A 33 -101.67 59.22 -42.01
N PRO A 34 -101.47 58.22 -42.90
CA PRO A 34 -100.64 57.06 -42.58
C PRO A 34 -99.18 57.48 -42.36
N ARG A 35 -98.66 57.19 -41.16
CA ARG A 35 -97.30 57.55 -40.76
C ARG A 35 -96.26 56.83 -41.65
N PRO A 36 -95.34 57.55 -42.31
CA PRO A 36 -94.33 56.92 -43.15
C PRO A 36 -93.39 56.01 -42.36
N ARG A 37 -92.94 54.91 -42.97
CA ARG A 37 -91.92 54.04 -42.35
C ARG A 37 -90.64 54.84 -42.05
N THR A 38 -90.24 54.79 -40.78
CA THR A 38 -89.03 55.45 -40.25
C THR A 38 -87.79 54.59 -40.42
N GLU A 39 -87.94 53.28 -40.62
CA GLU A 39 -86.83 52.33 -40.76
C GLU A 39 -86.81 51.62 -42.12
N LYS A 40 -85.60 51.48 -42.70
CA LYS A 40 -85.35 50.74 -43.94
C LYS A 40 -84.11 49.86 -43.78
N ALA A 41 -84.18 48.62 -44.27
CA ALA A 41 -83.01 47.76 -44.33
C ALA A 41 -81.88 48.37 -45.19
N CYS A 42 -80.64 48.22 -44.74
CA CYS A 42 -79.43 48.59 -45.45
C CYS A 42 -78.44 47.42 -45.47
N ARG A 43 -77.62 47.37 -46.52
CA ARG A 43 -76.51 46.44 -46.65
C ARG A 43 -75.23 47.27 -46.70
N ALA A 44 -74.40 47.15 -45.69
CA ALA A 44 -73.05 47.65 -45.66
C ALA A 44 -72.11 46.67 -46.41
N GLN A 45 -70.82 47.00 -46.49
CA GLN A 45 -69.82 46.16 -47.19
C GLN A 45 -69.70 44.77 -46.53
N GLY A 46 -69.09 43.79 -47.21
CA GLY A 46 -68.88 42.45 -46.65
C GLY A 46 -68.09 42.52 -45.33
N CYS A 47 -68.37 41.63 -44.39
CA CYS A 47 -67.60 41.59 -43.14
C CYS A 47 -66.30 40.79 -43.31
N PRO A 48 -65.20 41.22 -42.66
CA PRO A 48 -63.95 40.47 -42.67
C PRO A 48 -64.08 39.18 -41.85
N SER A 49 -63.33 38.15 -42.24
CA SER A 49 -63.39 36.81 -41.63
C SER A 49 -62.00 36.20 -41.45
N TRP A 50 -61.83 35.38 -40.42
CA TRP A 50 -60.58 34.66 -40.18
C TRP A 50 -60.32 33.59 -41.24
N LYS A 51 -59.09 33.56 -41.75
CA LYS A 51 -58.57 32.51 -42.63
C LYS A 51 -57.30 31.94 -42.06
N ALA A 52 -57.11 30.64 -42.22
CA ALA A 52 -55.94 29.92 -41.74
C ALA A 52 -55.16 29.35 -42.93
N ASN A 53 -53.84 29.46 -42.86
CA ASN A 53 -52.94 28.78 -43.79
C ASN A 53 -52.86 27.27 -43.49
N ARG A 54 -52.18 26.55 -44.39
CA ARG A 54 -51.79 25.16 -44.14
C ARG A 54 -50.92 25.04 -42.88
N TRP A 55 -51.07 23.94 -42.17
CA TRP A 55 -50.20 23.60 -41.06
C TRP A 55 -48.76 23.43 -41.56
N ARG A 56 -47.80 23.96 -40.81
CA ARG A 56 -46.37 23.66 -41.00
C ARG A 56 -46.09 22.22 -40.58
N GLU A 57 -44.89 21.74 -40.89
CA GLU A 57 -44.41 20.42 -40.48
C GLU A 57 -44.44 20.26 -38.95
N CYS A 58 -44.55 19.02 -38.50
CA CYS A 58 -44.61 18.69 -37.06
C CYS A 58 -43.26 19.05 -36.41
N SER A 59 -43.29 19.55 -35.17
CA SER A 59 -42.08 19.94 -34.44
C SER A 59 -41.13 18.78 -34.13
N VAL A 60 -41.59 17.54 -34.30
CA VAL A 60 -40.82 16.31 -34.08
C VAL A 60 -40.97 15.38 -35.28
N THR A 61 -39.95 14.58 -35.54
CA THR A 61 -39.97 13.54 -36.58
C THR A 61 -40.49 12.20 -36.07
N CYS A 62 -40.46 11.94 -34.75
CA CYS A 62 -41.04 10.78 -34.09
C CYS A 62 -41.75 11.20 -32.79
N GLY A 63 -42.76 10.45 -32.35
CA GLY A 63 -43.50 10.70 -31.12
C GLY A 63 -44.51 11.85 -31.19
N VAL A 64 -44.87 12.40 -30.04
CA VAL A 64 -45.89 13.45 -29.90
C VAL A 64 -45.26 14.83 -30.05
N GLY A 65 -45.74 15.63 -31.01
CA GLY A 65 -45.28 17.00 -31.23
C GLY A 65 -46.42 17.98 -31.48
N SER A 66 -46.07 19.16 -31.97
CA SER A 66 -47.04 20.22 -32.30
C SER A 66 -46.81 20.81 -33.68
N GLN A 67 -47.90 21.09 -34.41
CA GLN A 67 -47.89 21.84 -35.65
C GLN A 67 -48.37 23.27 -35.40
N LYS A 68 -47.75 24.23 -36.09
CA LYS A 68 -48.13 25.66 -36.06
C LYS A 68 -48.64 26.11 -37.42
N ARG A 69 -49.62 27.02 -37.45
CA ARG A 69 -50.09 27.67 -38.68
C ARG A 69 -50.36 29.15 -38.45
N ASP A 70 -50.29 29.92 -39.53
CA ASP A 70 -50.63 31.34 -39.49
C ASP A 70 -52.12 31.55 -39.74
N VAL A 71 -52.76 32.37 -38.91
CA VAL A 71 -54.18 32.75 -38.99
C VAL A 71 -54.28 34.25 -39.16
N TYR A 72 -55.04 34.73 -40.15
CA TYR A 72 -55.14 36.14 -40.50
C TYR A 72 -56.57 36.56 -40.85
N CYS A 73 -56.89 37.82 -40.59
CA CYS A 73 -58.17 38.43 -40.91
C CYS A 73 -58.20 38.83 -42.39
N ARG A 74 -59.23 38.42 -43.14
CA ARG A 74 -59.37 38.70 -44.57
C ARG A 74 -60.73 39.28 -44.89
N LEU A 75 -60.74 40.39 -45.63
CA LEU A 75 -61.93 40.97 -46.25
C LEU A 75 -62.01 40.55 -47.73
N LYS A 76 -63.19 40.08 -48.15
CA LYS A 76 -63.41 39.61 -49.54
C LYS A 76 -63.34 40.81 -50.50
N GLY A 77 -62.38 40.79 -51.42
CA GLY A 77 -62.11 41.88 -52.38
C GLY A 77 -60.84 42.68 -52.06
N THR A 78 -60.56 42.95 -50.78
CA THR A 78 -59.40 43.78 -50.35
C THR A 78 -58.19 42.94 -49.95
N GLY A 79 -58.38 41.69 -49.50
CA GLY A 79 -57.29 40.84 -49.04
C GLY A 79 -57.11 40.87 -47.53
N ARG A 80 -55.87 40.74 -47.04
CA ARG A 80 -55.55 40.69 -45.60
C ARG A 80 -55.76 42.06 -44.98
N VAL A 81 -56.55 42.14 -43.92
CA VAL A 81 -56.85 43.37 -43.18
C VAL A 81 -56.34 43.24 -41.74
N ARG A 82 -56.40 44.33 -40.97
CA ARG A 82 -55.98 44.33 -39.56
C ARG A 82 -56.82 43.34 -38.73
N GLU A 83 -56.18 42.70 -37.76
CA GLU A 83 -56.76 41.60 -36.97
C GLU A 83 -57.93 42.03 -36.08
N ASP A 84 -57.92 43.28 -35.62
CA ASP A 84 -58.96 43.92 -34.79
C ASP A 84 -60.31 44.08 -35.50
N LEU A 85 -60.33 43.99 -36.83
CA LEU A 85 -61.55 44.05 -37.62
C LEU A 85 -62.32 42.72 -37.65
N CYS A 86 -61.68 41.60 -37.30
CA CYS A 86 -62.32 40.30 -37.17
C CYS A 86 -62.66 40.02 -35.69
N ASP A 87 -63.78 39.34 -35.47
CA ASP A 87 -64.22 38.90 -34.13
C ASP A 87 -63.20 37.95 -33.48
N ALA A 88 -62.65 38.34 -32.32
CA ALA A 88 -61.63 37.58 -31.60
C ALA A 88 -62.16 36.24 -31.09
N GLN A 89 -63.46 36.13 -30.76
CA GLN A 89 -64.07 34.86 -30.32
C GLN A 89 -64.10 33.82 -31.44
N GLN A 90 -64.06 34.25 -32.71
CA GLN A 90 -64.05 33.36 -33.88
C GLN A 90 -62.64 33.05 -34.40
N ARG A 91 -61.59 33.40 -33.64
CA ARG A 91 -60.20 33.17 -34.05
C ARG A 91 -59.88 31.68 -34.08
N LEU A 92 -59.34 31.23 -35.22
CA LEU A 92 -58.98 29.82 -35.43
C LEU A 92 -57.73 29.43 -34.65
N ALA A 93 -57.62 28.16 -34.24
CA ALA A 93 -56.46 27.64 -33.50
C ALA A 93 -55.15 27.77 -34.30
N ILE A 94 -54.10 28.24 -33.63
CA ILE A 94 -52.75 28.48 -34.18
C ILE A 94 -51.82 27.27 -33.96
N VAL A 95 -52.13 26.41 -32.98
CA VAL A 95 -51.35 25.22 -32.61
C VAL A 95 -52.27 24.00 -32.53
N ARG A 96 -51.80 22.84 -33.01
CA ARG A 96 -52.48 21.54 -32.85
C ARG A 96 -51.47 20.44 -32.53
N PRO A 97 -51.82 19.43 -31.71
CA PRO A 97 -51.00 18.23 -31.60
C PRO A 97 -50.86 17.48 -32.93
N CYS A 98 -49.70 16.89 -33.14
CA CYS A 98 -49.41 15.91 -34.19
C CYS A 98 -48.79 14.67 -33.53
N GLN A 99 -49.14 13.49 -34.03
CA GLN A 99 -48.51 12.22 -33.67
C GLN A 99 -47.72 11.74 -34.87
N SER A 100 -46.42 11.54 -34.68
CA SER A 100 -45.54 10.85 -35.62
C SER A 100 -45.26 9.43 -35.13
N ALA A 101 -44.58 8.62 -35.95
CA ALA A 101 -44.18 7.26 -35.61
C ALA A 101 -43.45 7.19 -34.26
N GLU A 102 -43.59 6.09 -33.52
CA GLU A 102 -42.96 5.91 -32.20
C GLU A 102 -41.43 6.06 -32.28
N CYS A 103 -40.82 6.72 -31.29
CA CYS A 103 -39.38 6.89 -31.25
C CYS A 103 -38.70 5.58 -30.81
N THR A 104 -38.00 4.92 -31.73
CA THR A 104 -37.18 3.75 -31.47
C THR A 104 -36.00 4.13 -30.56
N HIS A 105 -35.89 3.52 -29.39
CA HIS A 105 -34.72 3.68 -28.52
C HIS A 105 -33.60 2.76 -29.01
N TYR A 106 -32.41 3.32 -29.23
CA TYR A 106 -31.20 2.57 -29.59
C TYR A 106 -30.34 2.38 -28.35
N THR A 107 -29.68 1.24 -28.22
CA THR A 107 -28.87 0.91 -27.04
C THR A 107 -27.62 0.13 -27.44
N TRP A 108 -26.50 0.43 -26.79
CA TRP A 108 -25.27 -0.34 -26.96
C TRP A 108 -25.41 -1.72 -26.35
N VAL A 109 -25.10 -2.74 -27.15
CA VAL A 109 -25.02 -4.12 -26.69
C VAL A 109 -23.59 -4.62 -26.88
N ALA A 110 -23.03 -5.18 -25.81
CA ALA A 110 -21.70 -5.79 -25.82
C ALA A 110 -21.84 -7.31 -25.86
N GLY A 111 -21.14 -7.96 -26.79
CA GLY A 111 -21.06 -9.41 -26.87
C GLY A 111 -20.09 -10.02 -25.84
N GLU A 112 -19.92 -11.34 -25.94
CA GLU A 112 -18.96 -12.09 -25.14
C GLU A 112 -17.51 -11.65 -25.42
N TRP A 113 -16.66 -11.81 -24.41
CA TRP A 113 -15.23 -11.59 -24.56
C TRP A 113 -14.58 -12.71 -25.36
N GLU A 114 -13.75 -12.35 -26.34
CA GLU A 114 -12.85 -13.27 -27.02
C GLU A 114 -11.73 -13.73 -26.07
N ASP A 115 -11.03 -14.78 -26.48
CA ASP A 115 -9.89 -15.29 -25.73
C ASP A 115 -8.78 -14.24 -25.59
N CYS A 116 -8.03 -14.35 -24.50
CA CYS A 116 -6.90 -13.45 -24.24
C CYS A 116 -5.85 -13.61 -25.36
N ASN A 117 -5.46 -12.52 -26.02
CA ASN A 117 -4.45 -12.56 -27.08
C ASN A 117 -3.06 -13.00 -26.56
N ALA A 118 -2.81 -12.86 -25.26
CA ALA A 118 -1.58 -13.37 -24.64
C ALA A 118 -1.70 -14.88 -24.35
N THR A 119 -0.75 -15.67 -24.84
CA THR A 119 -0.61 -17.09 -24.51
C THR A 119 -0.10 -17.33 -23.10
N CYS A 120 0.59 -16.35 -22.50
CA CYS A 120 1.02 -16.35 -21.12
C CYS A 120 1.22 -14.91 -20.63
N GLY A 121 1.12 -14.66 -19.32
CA GLY A 121 1.34 -13.34 -18.71
C GLY A 121 0.18 -12.35 -18.89
N GLU A 122 0.49 -11.06 -18.97
CA GLU A 122 -0.51 -10.00 -19.17
C GLU A 122 -0.87 -9.88 -20.65
N GLY A 123 -2.17 -9.79 -20.93
CA GLY A 123 -2.70 -9.64 -22.28
C GLY A 123 -3.93 -8.77 -22.33
N MET A 124 -4.52 -8.69 -23.52
CA MET A 124 -5.75 -7.95 -23.77
C MET A 124 -6.75 -8.87 -24.45
N ARG A 125 -8.00 -8.82 -24.00
CA ARG A 125 -9.15 -9.48 -24.65
C ARG A 125 -10.05 -8.43 -25.28
N SER A 126 -10.58 -8.75 -26.45
CA SER A 126 -11.50 -7.93 -27.23
C SER A 126 -12.91 -8.47 -27.15
N ARG A 127 -13.92 -7.62 -27.31
CA ARG A 127 -15.30 -8.02 -27.55
C ARG A 127 -15.94 -7.13 -28.60
N LYS A 128 -16.93 -7.66 -29.31
CA LYS A 128 -17.72 -6.87 -30.26
C LYS A 128 -18.75 -6.04 -29.50
N VAL A 129 -18.78 -4.75 -29.79
CA VAL A 129 -19.77 -3.79 -29.27
C VAL A 129 -20.48 -3.20 -30.47
N GLY A 130 -21.81 -3.21 -30.46
CA GLY A 130 -22.60 -2.68 -31.58
C GLY A 130 -23.88 -2.01 -31.08
N CYS A 131 -24.35 -1.04 -31.86
CA CYS A 131 -25.62 -0.37 -31.60
C CYS A 131 -26.80 -1.25 -32.05
N MET A 132 -27.74 -1.52 -31.14
CA MET A 132 -28.94 -2.30 -31.43
C MET A 132 -30.19 -1.41 -31.33
N GLY A 133 -31.14 -1.61 -32.25
CA GLY A 133 -32.48 -0.97 -32.20
C GLY A 133 -33.48 -1.73 -31.32
N ALA A 134 -34.72 -1.24 -31.26
CA ALA A 134 -35.77 -1.77 -30.38
C ALA A 134 -36.15 -3.25 -30.59
N ALA A 135 -35.73 -3.87 -31.70
CA ALA A 135 -35.96 -5.28 -32.01
C ALA A 135 -34.67 -6.14 -31.98
N MET A 136 -33.62 -5.69 -31.27
CA MET A 136 -32.28 -6.35 -31.27
C MET A 136 -31.64 -6.46 -32.66
N THR A 137 -32.04 -5.56 -33.58
CA THR A 137 -31.46 -5.49 -34.92
C THR A 137 -30.21 -4.61 -34.90
N PRO A 138 -29.09 -5.07 -35.48
CA PRO A 138 -27.88 -4.26 -35.58
C PRO A 138 -28.14 -3.05 -36.48
N VAL A 139 -27.82 -1.86 -35.98
CA VAL A 139 -27.89 -0.60 -36.71
C VAL A 139 -26.51 0.07 -36.71
N GLN A 140 -26.34 1.12 -37.52
CA GLN A 140 -25.10 1.89 -37.55
C GLN A 140 -24.83 2.56 -36.19
N ASP A 141 -23.57 2.63 -35.79
CA ASP A 141 -23.17 3.10 -34.46
C ASP A 141 -23.58 4.55 -34.17
N ASP A 142 -23.76 5.38 -35.20
CA ASP A 142 -24.18 6.79 -35.10
C ASP A 142 -25.57 6.98 -34.48
N TYR A 143 -26.39 5.93 -34.43
CA TYR A 143 -27.72 5.97 -33.80
C TYR A 143 -27.67 5.80 -32.28
N CYS A 144 -26.54 5.37 -31.72
CA CYS A 144 -26.34 5.24 -30.28
C CYS A 144 -25.46 6.39 -29.73
N GLU A 145 -25.73 6.79 -28.48
CA GLU A 145 -24.99 7.85 -27.81
C GLU A 145 -23.53 7.43 -27.50
N PRO A 146 -22.50 8.07 -28.09
CA PRO A 146 -21.10 7.62 -27.97
C PRO A 146 -20.57 7.57 -26.54
N SER A 147 -21.04 8.48 -25.67
CA SER A 147 -20.64 8.54 -24.26
C SER A 147 -21.05 7.32 -23.44
N SER A 148 -22.04 6.55 -23.92
CA SER A 148 -22.54 5.33 -23.27
C SER A 148 -21.93 4.04 -23.83
N GLN A 149 -20.95 4.13 -24.73
CA GLN A 149 -20.32 2.98 -25.37
C GLN A 149 -19.50 2.14 -24.36
N PRO A 150 -19.81 0.84 -24.17
CA PRO A 150 -19.02 -0.05 -23.34
C PRO A 150 -17.61 -0.27 -23.91
N ALA A 151 -16.62 -0.48 -23.04
CA ALA A 151 -15.25 -0.78 -23.48
C ALA A 151 -15.19 -2.03 -24.37
N SER A 152 -14.56 -1.90 -25.54
CA SER A 152 -14.32 -3.00 -26.48
C SER A 152 -13.08 -3.84 -26.13
N HIS A 153 -12.22 -3.32 -25.25
CA HIS A 153 -10.99 -3.97 -24.80
C HIS A 153 -10.86 -3.98 -23.27
N GLN A 154 -10.31 -5.06 -22.72
CA GLN A 154 -10.02 -5.19 -21.30
C GLN A 154 -8.73 -5.99 -21.08
N ALA A 155 -7.96 -5.64 -20.04
CA ALA A 155 -6.80 -6.41 -19.61
C ALA A 155 -7.21 -7.81 -19.09
N CYS A 156 -6.45 -8.83 -19.47
CA CYS A 156 -6.58 -10.22 -19.02
C CYS A 156 -5.24 -10.77 -18.53
N LYS A 157 -5.30 -11.74 -17.62
CA LYS A 157 -4.13 -12.48 -17.12
C LYS A 157 -4.20 -13.91 -17.61
N ALA A 158 -3.28 -14.30 -18.48
CA ALA A 158 -3.09 -15.67 -18.95
C ALA A 158 -2.17 -16.46 -18.00
N ALA A 159 -1.90 -17.73 -18.32
CA ALA A 159 -1.03 -18.58 -17.51
C ALA A 159 0.37 -17.94 -17.30
N PRO A 160 1.06 -18.22 -16.19
CA PRO A 160 2.40 -17.69 -15.95
C PRO A 160 3.36 -18.08 -17.08
N CYS A 161 4.09 -17.10 -17.65
CA CYS A 161 5.09 -17.39 -18.67
C CYS A 161 6.27 -18.15 -18.07
N HIS A 162 6.64 -19.26 -18.71
CA HIS A 162 7.89 -19.95 -18.42
C HIS A 162 8.98 -19.43 -19.34
N TYR A 163 9.95 -18.77 -18.74
CA TYR A 163 11.13 -18.24 -19.42
C TYR A 163 12.28 -19.26 -19.28
N MET A 164 12.96 -19.57 -20.38
CA MET A 164 14.11 -20.46 -20.35
C MET A 164 15.36 -19.72 -20.83
N TRP A 165 16.42 -19.81 -20.02
CA TRP A 165 17.73 -19.32 -20.40
C TRP A 165 18.42 -20.36 -21.27
N THR A 166 18.73 -19.97 -22.51
CA THR A 166 19.56 -20.75 -23.41
C THR A 166 20.94 -20.12 -23.44
N SER A 167 21.99 -20.92 -23.21
CA SER A 167 23.37 -20.45 -23.32
C SER A 167 24.06 -21.15 -24.49
N GLY A 168 24.67 -20.36 -25.37
CA GLY A 168 25.56 -20.85 -26.42
C GLY A 168 26.86 -21.41 -25.85
N GLN A 169 27.70 -21.94 -26.74
CA GLN A 169 29.02 -22.44 -26.38
C GLN A 169 29.92 -21.31 -25.86
N TRP A 170 30.82 -21.66 -24.94
CA TRP A 170 31.87 -20.75 -24.46
C TRP A 170 32.86 -20.44 -25.58
N SER A 171 33.31 -19.19 -25.65
CA SER A 171 34.44 -18.80 -26.49
C SER A 171 35.71 -19.51 -26.02
N GLN A 172 36.70 -19.59 -26.90
CA GLN A 172 38.04 -19.99 -26.50
C GLN A 172 38.60 -18.99 -25.47
N CYS A 173 39.52 -19.46 -24.63
CA CYS A 173 40.15 -18.62 -23.60
C CYS A 173 40.99 -17.53 -24.28
N SER A 174 40.90 -16.29 -23.80
CA SER A 174 41.67 -15.16 -24.34
C SER A 174 43.18 -15.32 -24.18
N SER A 175 43.64 -16.24 -23.34
CA SER A 175 45.06 -16.44 -23.03
C SER A 175 45.36 -17.91 -22.77
N SER A 176 46.53 -18.37 -23.23
CA SER A 176 46.99 -19.76 -23.11
C SER A 176 47.76 -20.04 -21.81
N CYS A 177 48.24 -19.01 -21.11
CA CYS A 177 48.81 -19.09 -19.77
C CYS A 177 48.53 -17.80 -18.98
N GLY A 178 48.42 -17.90 -17.66
CA GLY A 178 48.01 -16.77 -16.80
C GLY A 178 46.48 -16.61 -16.68
N VAL A 179 46.02 -15.42 -16.29
CA VAL A 179 44.58 -15.13 -16.11
C VAL A 179 43.98 -14.64 -17.43
N GLY A 180 42.95 -15.33 -17.91
CA GLY A 180 42.21 -14.97 -19.13
C GLY A 180 40.69 -15.03 -18.91
N TYR A 181 39.93 -14.55 -19.90
CA TYR A 181 38.46 -14.54 -19.85
C TYR A 181 37.85 -15.30 -21.03
N GLN A 182 36.67 -15.88 -20.78
CA GLN A 182 35.82 -16.50 -21.79
C GLN A 182 34.44 -15.86 -21.73
N GLN A 183 33.81 -15.75 -22.89
CA GLN A 183 32.47 -15.18 -23.03
C GLN A 183 31.56 -16.21 -23.68
N ARG A 184 30.26 -16.15 -23.39
CA ARG A 184 29.25 -16.92 -24.09
C ARG A 184 28.00 -16.08 -24.27
N MET A 185 27.25 -16.37 -25.34
CA MET A 185 25.95 -15.78 -25.55
C MET A 185 24.92 -16.43 -24.64
N VAL A 186 24.11 -15.64 -23.96
CA VAL A 186 22.94 -16.09 -23.21
C VAL A 186 21.72 -15.37 -23.76
N SER A 187 20.67 -16.13 -24.10
CA SER A 187 19.42 -15.60 -24.61
C SER A 187 18.26 -16.20 -23.83
N CYS A 188 17.31 -15.34 -23.43
CA CYS A 188 16.10 -15.74 -22.71
C CYS A 188 14.95 -15.84 -23.70
N SER A 189 14.37 -17.03 -23.88
CA SER A 189 13.21 -17.26 -24.75
C SER A 189 11.99 -17.69 -23.93
N VAL A 190 10.81 -17.32 -24.43
CA VAL A 190 9.51 -17.67 -23.86
C VAL A 190 9.00 -18.95 -24.53
N VAL A 191 8.58 -19.94 -23.75
CA VAL A 191 8.00 -21.18 -24.29
C VAL A 191 6.49 -21.19 -24.04
N PRO A 192 5.64 -21.33 -25.08
CA PRO A 192 4.19 -21.45 -24.90
C PRO A 192 3.83 -22.72 -24.12
N SER A 193 3.00 -22.58 -23.08
CA SER A 193 2.51 -23.66 -22.22
C SER A 193 1.37 -24.48 -22.86
N SER A 194 1.58 -25.01 -24.07
CA SER A 194 0.59 -25.89 -24.70
C SER A 194 1.22 -26.86 -25.68
N GLN A 195 1.98 -27.82 -25.16
CA GLN A 195 2.17 -29.17 -25.72
C GLN A 195 3.10 -29.94 -24.77
N ALA A 196 2.54 -30.44 -23.68
CA ALA A 196 3.15 -31.55 -22.96
C ALA A 196 2.69 -32.86 -23.62
N LEU A 197 3.67 -33.70 -23.93
CA LEU A 197 3.63 -35.08 -24.43
C LEU A 197 3.43 -35.30 -25.94
N ARG A 198 4.55 -35.26 -26.68
CA ARG A 198 5.15 -36.51 -27.18
C ARG A 198 6.59 -36.30 -27.66
N SER A 199 7.54 -36.54 -26.76
CA SER A 199 8.90 -36.97 -27.12
C SER A 199 9.51 -37.63 -25.90
N ASP A 200 9.44 -38.96 -25.91
CA ASP A 200 10.17 -39.82 -25.01
C ASP A 200 11.67 -39.68 -25.29
N CYS A 201 12.44 -39.21 -24.28
CA CYS A 201 13.84 -39.56 -24.04
C CYS A 201 14.36 -38.91 -22.74
N PRO A 202 15.35 -39.51 -22.06
CA PRO A 202 15.04 -40.23 -20.83
C PRO A 202 15.98 -39.85 -19.69
N HIS A 203 15.63 -38.85 -18.87
CA HIS A 203 16.18 -38.73 -17.52
C HIS A 203 15.18 -37.97 -16.65
N THR A 204 14.14 -38.67 -16.17
CA THR A 204 13.28 -38.15 -15.12
C THR A 204 14.13 -37.95 -13.87
N THR A 205 14.49 -36.70 -13.58
CA THR A 205 15.11 -36.33 -12.32
C THR A 205 14.02 -35.96 -11.34
N TYR A 206 14.14 -36.41 -10.09
CA TYR A 206 13.15 -36.21 -9.06
C TYR A 206 13.84 -35.86 -7.74
N TRP A 207 13.15 -35.11 -6.89
CA TRP A 207 13.62 -34.83 -5.54
C TRP A 207 13.38 -36.05 -4.66
N LYS A 208 14.47 -36.69 -4.23
CA LYS A 208 14.40 -37.71 -3.21
C LYS A 208 14.53 -37.06 -1.84
N VAL A 209 13.52 -37.32 -1.02
CA VAL A 209 13.40 -36.84 0.36
C VAL A 209 13.76 -37.95 1.31
N GLY A 210 14.70 -37.68 2.21
CA GLY A 210 15.04 -38.55 3.33
C GLY A 210 14.02 -38.45 4.44
N GLN A 211 14.18 -39.33 5.44
CA GLN A 211 13.41 -39.23 6.67
C GLN A 211 13.78 -37.96 7.43
N TRP A 212 12.81 -37.43 8.18
CA TRP A 212 13.04 -36.35 9.12
C TRP A 212 13.97 -36.80 10.25
N SER A 213 14.87 -35.93 10.67
CA SER A 213 15.64 -36.08 11.90
C SER A 213 14.71 -36.08 13.12
N LYS A 214 15.27 -36.43 14.29
CA LYS A 214 14.62 -36.06 15.55
C LYS A 214 14.45 -34.54 15.61
N CYS A 215 13.43 -34.09 16.33
CA CYS A 215 13.20 -32.67 16.55
C CYS A 215 14.46 -32.03 17.17
N SER A 216 14.87 -30.84 16.68
CA SER A 216 16.04 -30.13 17.24
C SER A 216 15.87 -29.79 18.72
N GLN A 217 14.62 -29.79 19.20
CA GLN A 217 14.26 -29.58 20.59
C GLN A 217 13.61 -30.86 21.15
N THR A 218 13.95 -31.20 22.38
CA THR A 218 13.36 -32.34 23.12
C THR A 218 12.00 -32.01 23.75
N CYS A 219 11.56 -30.76 23.66
CA CYS A 219 10.28 -30.28 24.14
C CYS A 219 9.88 -29.00 23.39
N GLY A 220 8.59 -28.67 23.35
CA GLY A 220 8.11 -27.42 22.76
C GLY A 220 8.27 -27.36 21.23
N ALA A 221 8.37 -26.14 20.68
CA ALA A 221 8.53 -25.93 19.24
C ALA A 221 10.01 -26.02 18.83
N GLY A 222 10.31 -26.96 17.95
CA GLY A 222 11.64 -27.14 17.34
C GLY A 222 11.56 -27.23 15.83
N VAL A 223 12.69 -27.58 15.22
CA VAL A 223 12.83 -27.79 13.79
C VAL A 223 13.43 -29.17 13.55
N MET A 224 12.81 -29.98 12.70
CA MET A 224 13.39 -31.22 12.22
C MET A 224 13.94 -30.99 10.81
N GLU A 225 15.07 -31.62 10.51
CA GLU A 225 15.74 -31.48 9.23
C GLU A 225 15.66 -32.80 8.45
N ARG A 226 15.59 -32.73 7.13
CA ARG A 226 15.70 -33.91 6.26
C ARG A 226 16.62 -33.65 5.09
N ARG A 227 17.24 -34.72 4.61
CA ARG A 227 18.06 -34.68 3.40
C ARG A 227 17.15 -34.56 2.18
N VAL A 228 17.41 -33.57 1.33
CA VAL A 228 16.69 -33.35 0.07
C VAL A 228 17.71 -33.33 -1.05
N GLU A 229 17.74 -34.39 -1.84
CA GLU A 229 18.73 -34.59 -2.89
C GLU A 229 18.04 -34.79 -4.23
N CYS A 230 18.56 -34.12 -5.26
CA CYS A 230 18.10 -34.33 -6.62
C CYS A 230 18.73 -35.60 -7.17
N MET A 231 17.90 -36.55 -7.59
CA MET A 231 18.34 -37.83 -8.14
C MET A 231 17.80 -38.07 -9.53
N THR A 232 18.50 -38.86 -10.33
CA THR A 232 17.98 -39.41 -11.59
C THR A 232 17.16 -40.67 -11.33
N SER A 233 16.35 -41.09 -12.31
CA SER A 233 15.69 -42.40 -12.31
C SER A 233 16.64 -43.59 -12.14
N LYS A 234 17.93 -43.42 -12.43
CA LYS A 234 18.99 -44.42 -12.23
C LYS A 234 19.67 -44.32 -10.85
N GLY A 235 19.20 -43.44 -9.95
CA GLY A 235 19.69 -43.32 -8.58
C GLY A 235 20.96 -42.47 -8.38
N HIS A 236 21.42 -41.77 -9.42
CA HIS A 236 22.62 -40.93 -9.34
C HIS A 236 22.26 -39.50 -8.94
N ALA A 237 23.13 -38.85 -8.15
CA ALA A 237 22.98 -37.45 -7.79
C ALA A 237 23.03 -36.56 -9.04
N SER A 238 22.11 -35.61 -9.13
CA SER A 238 21.94 -34.72 -10.27
C SER A 238 21.74 -33.27 -9.82
N LYS A 239 21.99 -32.31 -10.71
CA LYS A 239 21.70 -30.88 -10.49
C LYS A 239 20.52 -30.40 -11.34
N HIS A 240 19.87 -31.30 -12.07
CA HIS A 240 18.87 -30.97 -13.08
C HIS A 240 17.42 -30.95 -12.56
N CYS A 241 17.20 -31.09 -11.24
CA CYS A 241 15.88 -30.94 -10.65
C CYS A 241 15.49 -29.46 -10.56
N ARG A 242 14.20 -29.18 -10.73
CA ARG A 242 13.64 -27.82 -10.63
C ARG A 242 13.71 -27.30 -9.19
N PRO A 243 14.38 -26.16 -8.92
CA PRO A 243 14.49 -25.60 -7.57
C PRO A 243 13.14 -25.21 -6.95
N SER A 244 12.16 -24.81 -7.77
CA SER A 244 10.80 -24.45 -7.32
C SER A 244 10.02 -25.63 -6.76
N GLU A 245 10.35 -26.84 -7.17
CA GLU A 245 9.73 -28.08 -6.70
C GLU A 245 10.54 -28.72 -5.56
N ARG A 246 11.62 -28.07 -5.10
CA ARG A 246 12.48 -28.59 -4.03
C ARG A 246 11.67 -28.67 -2.73
N PRO A 247 11.46 -29.88 -2.17
CA PRO A 247 10.77 -30.02 -0.90
C PRO A 247 11.53 -29.32 0.22
N GLU A 248 10.80 -28.83 1.22
CA GLU A 248 11.39 -28.20 2.39
C GLU A 248 12.38 -29.14 3.08
N SER A 249 13.62 -28.68 3.31
CA SER A 249 14.62 -29.45 4.06
C SER A 249 14.50 -29.30 5.56
N GLN A 250 13.65 -28.39 6.04
CA GLN A 250 13.39 -28.10 7.45
C GLN A 250 11.89 -27.97 7.66
N ALA A 251 11.36 -28.53 8.75
CA ALA A 251 9.96 -28.38 9.12
C ALA A 251 9.83 -28.15 10.63
N ALA A 252 8.80 -27.40 11.04
CA ALA A 252 8.50 -27.21 12.45
C ALA A 252 8.02 -28.52 13.08
N CYS A 253 8.53 -28.85 14.26
CA CYS A 253 8.08 -29.95 15.10
C CYS A 253 7.61 -29.39 16.44
N ARG A 254 6.61 -30.05 17.05
CA ARG A 254 6.12 -29.72 18.39
C ARG A 254 6.17 -30.97 19.25
N ASP A 255 7.10 -31.01 20.18
CA ASP A 255 7.21 -32.07 21.17
C ASP A 255 6.55 -31.62 22.50
N ARG A 256 6.31 -32.55 23.44
CA ARG A 256 5.53 -32.34 24.67
C ARG A 256 5.92 -31.05 25.41
N GLU A 257 4.97 -30.49 26.17
CA GLU A 257 5.14 -29.26 26.94
C GLU A 257 6.49 -29.23 27.67
N CYS A 258 7.33 -28.24 27.33
CA CYS A 258 8.59 -28.04 28.01
C CYS A 258 8.32 -27.85 29.50
N GLN A 259 8.81 -28.80 30.31
CA GLN A 259 9.08 -28.55 31.71
C GLN A 259 10.15 -27.45 31.75
N SER A 260 9.68 -26.21 31.85
CA SER A 260 10.55 -25.05 31.77
C SER A 260 11.02 -24.73 33.19
N PHE A 261 12.30 -24.97 33.46
CA PHE A 261 12.90 -24.68 34.77
C PHE A 261 13.20 -23.19 34.90
N ALA A 262 12.95 -22.63 36.08
CA ALA A 262 13.17 -21.22 36.38
C ALA A 262 14.62 -20.92 36.83
N SER A 263 15.38 -21.92 37.27
CA SER A 263 16.76 -21.75 37.75
C SER A 263 17.58 -23.04 37.63
N CYS A 264 18.90 -22.91 37.76
CA CYS A 264 19.80 -24.07 37.80
C CYS A 264 19.51 -24.99 38.99
N ARG A 265 19.05 -24.42 40.11
CA ARG A 265 18.64 -25.19 41.30
C ARG A 265 17.42 -26.06 41.02
N GLU A 266 16.47 -25.57 40.24
CA GLU A 266 15.29 -26.35 39.88
C GLU A 266 15.65 -27.50 38.93
N VAL A 267 16.57 -27.26 37.98
CA VAL A 267 17.17 -28.30 37.13
C VAL A 267 17.84 -29.37 38.01
N GLN A 268 18.65 -28.94 38.97
CA GLN A 268 19.39 -29.83 39.86
C GLN A 268 18.45 -30.74 40.68
N VAL A 269 17.40 -30.18 41.28
CA VAL A 269 16.48 -30.94 42.16
C VAL A 269 15.51 -31.80 41.37
N ARG A 270 14.93 -31.28 40.28
CA ARG A 270 13.88 -32.00 39.54
C ARG A 270 14.42 -33.04 38.56
N LEU A 271 15.55 -32.77 37.93
CA LEU A 271 16.19 -33.72 37.01
C LEU A 271 17.26 -34.57 37.68
N GLY A 272 17.65 -34.26 38.93
CA GLY A 272 18.71 -34.97 39.64
C GLY A 272 20.11 -34.78 39.02
N VAL A 273 20.29 -33.74 38.20
CA VAL A 273 21.54 -33.49 37.46
C VAL A 273 22.48 -32.65 38.32
N LYS A 274 23.73 -33.11 38.48
CA LYS A 274 24.78 -32.41 39.26
C LYS A 274 25.99 -31.98 38.43
N ILE A 275 25.86 -31.97 37.11
CA ILE A 275 26.95 -31.70 36.17
C ILE A 275 26.85 -30.27 35.68
N ASP A 276 27.96 -29.54 35.70
CA ASP A 276 28.03 -28.18 35.14
C ASP A 276 27.82 -28.23 33.61
N GLY A 277 27.08 -27.29 33.05
CA GLY A 277 26.72 -27.36 31.63
C GLY A 277 25.72 -26.30 31.19
N GLU A 278 25.39 -26.32 29.90
CA GLU A 278 24.37 -25.43 29.32
C GLU A 278 22.98 -26.06 29.46
N TYR A 279 22.06 -25.32 30.07
CA TYR A 279 20.67 -25.74 30.29
C TYR A 279 19.69 -24.70 29.76
N TYR A 280 18.50 -25.14 29.36
CA TYR A 280 17.44 -24.25 28.89
C TYR A 280 16.57 -23.82 30.07
N LEU A 281 16.67 -22.55 30.44
CA LEU A 281 15.92 -21.95 31.54
C LEU A 281 14.88 -20.96 31.01
N LYS A 282 13.72 -20.90 31.66
CA LYS A 282 12.70 -19.90 31.39
C LYS A 282 13.03 -18.61 32.14
N VAL A 283 13.46 -17.62 31.40
CA VAL A 283 13.82 -16.30 31.90
C VAL A 283 12.73 -15.31 31.46
N LYS A 284 11.90 -14.87 32.41
CA LYS A 284 10.64 -14.14 32.15
C LYS A 284 9.73 -14.94 31.20
N SER A 285 9.50 -14.42 29.98
CA SER A 285 8.62 -15.02 28.96
C SER A 285 9.37 -15.79 27.87
N ARG A 286 10.70 -15.88 27.94
CA ARG A 286 11.51 -16.60 26.93
C ARG A 286 12.33 -17.72 27.55
N ILE A 287 12.68 -18.70 26.70
CA ILE A 287 13.59 -19.79 27.06
C ILE A 287 14.97 -19.40 26.54
N LEU A 288 15.94 -19.31 27.45
CA LEU A 288 17.32 -18.94 27.16
C LEU A 288 18.25 -20.10 27.53
N GLN A 289 19.35 -20.23 26.80
CA GLN A 289 20.42 -21.15 27.16
C GLN A 289 21.33 -20.48 28.19
N ILE A 290 21.38 -21.04 29.40
CA ILE A 290 22.12 -20.53 30.56
C ILE A 290 23.09 -21.62 31.03
N TYR A 291 24.33 -21.23 31.28
CA TYR A 291 25.32 -22.13 31.83
C TYR A 291 25.14 -22.22 33.35
N CYS A 292 24.87 -23.43 33.84
CA CYS A 292 24.81 -23.73 35.26
C CYS A 292 26.18 -24.22 35.71
N ALA A 293 26.80 -23.46 36.61
CA ALA A 293 28.05 -23.81 37.27
C ALA A 293 27.79 -24.26 38.72
N GLU A 294 28.72 -25.00 39.29
CA GLU A 294 28.63 -25.49 40.68
C GLU A 294 27.38 -26.36 40.93
N MET A 295 26.94 -27.11 39.91
CA MET A 295 25.77 -28.02 39.97
C MET A 295 25.94 -29.18 40.94
N HIS A 296 27.17 -29.42 41.43
CA HIS A 296 27.45 -30.38 42.47
C HIS A 296 27.18 -29.85 43.89
N THR A 297 27.03 -28.52 44.05
CA THR A 297 26.78 -27.83 45.33
C THR A 297 25.29 -27.58 45.54
N ASP A 298 24.86 -27.25 46.76
CA ASP A 298 23.46 -26.90 47.04
C ASP A 298 23.00 -25.56 46.44
N PHE A 299 23.94 -24.77 45.89
CA PHE A 299 23.71 -23.43 45.37
C PHE A 299 24.34 -23.25 43.98
N PRO A 300 23.79 -23.90 42.94
CA PRO A 300 24.29 -23.71 41.59
C PRO A 300 24.11 -22.26 41.13
N LYS A 301 25.01 -21.81 40.27
CA LYS A 301 25.09 -20.41 39.79
C LYS A 301 24.85 -20.33 38.30
N GLU A 302 24.09 -19.32 37.90
CA GLU A 302 23.74 -19.03 36.52
C GLU A 302 24.76 -18.09 35.83
N PHE A 303 25.18 -18.48 34.63
CA PHE A 303 26.09 -17.70 33.80
C PHE A 303 25.57 -17.60 32.36
N VAL A 304 25.79 -16.44 31.74
CA VAL A 304 25.55 -16.24 30.31
C VAL A 304 26.83 -16.51 29.54
N THR A 305 26.78 -17.45 28.61
CA THR A 305 27.91 -17.75 27.71
C THR A 305 27.98 -16.73 26.59
N LEU A 306 29.11 -16.03 26.50
CA LEU A 306 29.37 -14.99 25.51
C LEU A 306 29.88 -15.66 24.22
N ARG A 307 28.98 -15.87 23.25
CA ARG A 307 29.27 -16.62 22.02
C ARG A 307 30.13 -15.87 21.01
N SER A 308 30.11 -14.55 21.06
CA SER A 308 30.98 -13.72 20.22
C SER A 308 32.42 -13.88 20.74
N GLY A 309 33.36 -14.09 19.83
CA GLY A 309 34.74 -14.51 20.14
C GLY A 309 35.41 -13.73 21.29
N GLN A 310 36.45 -14.34 21.87
CA GLN A 310 37.12 -13.85 23.09
C GLN A 310 37.58 -12.38 23.03
N THR A 311 37.68 -11.78 21.85
CA THR A 311 38.11 -10.40 21.62
C THR A 311 36.99 -9.36 21.75
N ASP A 312 35.72 -9.76 21.76
CA ASP A 312 34.58 -8.82 21.71
C ASP A 312 34.05 -8.43 23.10
N ASN A 313 34.45 -9.15 24.14
CA ASN A 313 33.97 -8.98 25.51
C ASN A 313 35.15 -8.78 26.47
N TYR A 314 35.45 -7.53 26.77
CA TYR A 314 36.61 -7.17 27.58
C TYR A 314 36.39 -5.90 28.39
N SER A 315 37.23 -5.71 29.41
CA SER A 315 37.27 -4.52 30.24
C SER A 315 38.71 -4.15 30.54
N GLU A 316 39.05 -2.88 30.34
CA GLU A 316 40.41 -2.36 30.40
C GLU A 316 40.49 -1.13 31.28
N VAL A 317 41.46 -1.17 32.19
CA VAL A 317 41.99 0.03 32.84
C VAL A 317 43.35 0.32 32.23
N TYR A 318 43.47 1.43 31.48
CA TYR A 318 44.69 1.74 30.74
C TYR A 318 45.82 2.20 31.68
N GLY A 319 47.03 1.67 31.46
CA GLY A 319 48.14 1.81 32.41
C GLY A 319 49.07 2.99 32.19
N HIS A 320 49.05 3.60 31.01
CA HIS A 320 49.93 4.73 30.72
C HIS A 320 49.34 6.05 31.22
N ARG A 321 50.23 6.94 31.66
CA ARG A 321 49.97 8.31 32.08
C ARG A 321 50.89 9.25 31.30
N LEU A 322 50.34 10.31 30.72
CA LEU A 322 51.14 11.31 30.01
C LEU A 322 52.12 12.01 30.96
N LEU A 323 53.29 12.37 30.42
CA LEU A 323 54.24 13.21 31.15
C LEU A 323 53.67 14.62 31.38
N ASN A 324 53.00 15.20 30.37
CA ASN A 324 52.18 16.41 30.52
C ASN A 324 50.70 16.03 30.76
N PRO A 325 50.18 16.16 32.00
CA PRO A 325 48.82 15.75 32.32
C PRO A 325 47.74 16.69 31.78
N PHE A 326 48.06 17.88 31.26
CA PHE A 326 47.04 18.84 30.80
C PHE A 326 46.74 18.76 29.29
N GLU A 327 47.41 17.86 28.56
CA GLU A 327 47.25 17.70 27.12
C GLU A 327 46.44 16.45 26.75
N CYS A 328 45.85 16.47 25.55
CA CYS A 328 45.24 15.31 24.92
C CYS A 328 45.77 15.20 23.48
N PRO A 329 46.93 14.55 23.29
CA PRO A 329 47.56 14.47 21.98
C PRO A 329 46.72 13.63 21.00
N TYR A 330 46.94 13.86 19.69
CA TYR A 330 46.32 13.09 18.60
C TYR A 330 44.79 13.01 18.63
N ASN A 331 44.12 14.07 19.10
CA ASN A 331 42.66 14.13 19.26
C ASN A 331 42.09 12.95 20.11
N GLY A 332 42.88 12.43 21.06
CA GLY A 332 42.48 11.31 21.92
C GLY A 332 42.66 9.92 21.30
N SER A 333 43.38 9.81 20.19
CA SER A 333 43.75 8.53 19.60
C SER A 333 44.89 7.87 20.37
N ARG A 334 44.77 6.58 20.66
CA ARG A 334 45.81 5.80 21.34
C ARG A 334 46.98 5.55 20.37
N ARG A 335 48.19 5.93 20.78
CA ARG A 335 49.45 5.76 20.04
C ARG A 335 50.42 4.95 20.90
N GLN A 336 51.22 4.08 20.28
CA GLN A 336 52.23 3.28 20.98
C GLN A 336 53.46 4.13 21.34
N ASP A 337 53.71 5.17 20.55
CA ASP A 337 54.78 6.16 20.65
C ASP A 337 54.35 7.39 21.49
N CYS A 338 53.73 7.19 22.66
CA CYS A 338 53.41 8.31 23.56
C CYS A 338 54.57 8.67 24.50
N ASP A 339 54.73 9.96 24.79
CA ASP A 339 55.55 10.48 25.89
C ASP A 339 54.82 10.25 27.23
N CYS A 340 54.85 9.00 27.67
CA CYS A 340 54.01 8.50 28.76
C CYS A 340 54.78 7.52 29.65
N ARG A 341 54.43 7.49 30.93
CA ARG A 341 54.94 6.53 31.92
C ARG A 341 53.89 5.46 32.20
N ASN A 342 54.30 4.21 32.38
CA ASN A 342 53.42 3.10 32.73
C ASN A 342 53.46 2.84 34.25
N ASP A 343 52.89 3.75 35.04
CA ASP A 343 52.97 3.75 36.51
C ASP A 343 51.61 3.54 37.20
N TYR A 344 50.53 3.31 36.44
CA TYR A 344 49.20 3.18 37.03
C TYR A 344 48.94 1.76 37.55
N SER A 345 49.13 1.55 38.85
CA SER A 345 49.04 0.23 39.50
C SER A 345 47.66 -0.45 39.46
N ALA A 346 46.59 0.31 39.18
CA ALA A 346 45.24 -0.21 39.02
C ALA A 346 44.94 -0.67 37.58
N ALA A 347 45.91 -0.56 36.66
CA ALA A 347 45.77 -0.96 35.28
C ALA A 347 45.57 -2.47 35.13
N GLY A 348 44.84 -2.84 34.10
CA GLY A 348 44.66 -4.23 33.74
C GLY A 348 43.75 -4.44 32.55
N TYR A 349 43.73 -5.66 32.03
CA TYR A 349 42.95 -6.05 30.88
C TYR A 349 42.36 -7.44 31.10
N THR A 350 41.03 -7.53 31.15
CA THR A 350 40.31 -8.78 31.44
C THR A 350 39.35 -9.12 30.32
N LEU A 351 39.45 -10.36 29.83
CA LEU A 351 38.57 -10.98 28.84
C LEU A 351 37.51 -11.83 29.53
N PHE A 352 36.31 -11.91 28.95
CA PHE A 352 35.19 -12.64 29.54
C PHE A 352 34.66 -13.71 28.59
N HIS A 353 34.49 -14.93 29.09
CA HIS A 353 33.89 -16.03 28.33
C HIS A 353 32.47 -16.32 28.81
N LYS A 354 32.23 -16.19 30.12
CA LYS A 354 30.91 -16.21 30.70
C LYS A 354 30.81 -15.13 31.78
N VAL A 355 29.60 -14.61 31.95
CA VAL A 355 29.32 -13.57 32.94
C VAL A 355 28.16 -14.00 33.81
N ARG A 356 28.30 -13.84 35.13
CA ARG A 356 27.28 -14.30 36.08
C ARG A 356 26.01 -13.48 35.96
N LEU A 357 24.86 -14.15 35.93
CA LEU A 357 23.55 -13.54 35.78
C LEU A 357 22.69 -13.84 37.00
N ASP A 358 22.12 -12.81 37.62
CA ASP A 358 21.03 -12.96 38.55
C ASP A 358 19.70 -12.98 37.78
N LEU A 359 19.05 -14.15 37.74
CA LEU A 359 17.78 -14.33 37.05
C LEU A 359 16.62 -13.55 37.67
N SER A 360 16.69 -13.24 38.97
CA SER A 360 15.62 -12.53 39.67
C SER A 360 15.57 -11.04 39.29
N SER A 361 16.73 -10.40 39.24
CA SER A 361 16.87 -8.98 38.91
C SER A 361 17.23 -8.71 37.43
N LEU A 362 17.56 -9.75 36.67
CA LEU A 362 18.13 -9.67 35.32
C LEU A 362 19.36 -8.76 35.26
N ARG A 363 20.31 -8.98 36.17
CA ARG A 363 21.55 -8.21 36.24
C ARG A 363 22.76 -9.11 36.10
N ILE A 364 23.73 -8.67 35.32
CA ILE A 364 25.05 -9.31 35.31
C ILE A 364 25.83 -8.82 36.52
N MET A 365 26.33 -9.75 37.33
CA MET A 365 27.20 -9.46 38.46
C MET A 365 28.61 -9.17 37.94
N ILE A 366 28.88 -7.88 37.71
CA ILE A 366 30.11 -7.42 37.04
C ILE A 366 31.42 -7.76 37.76
N THR A 367 31.36 -8.04 39.07
CA THR A 367 32.51 -8.37 39.90
C THR A 367 32.80 -9.87 39.96
N ASP A 368 31.94 -10.72 39.41
CA ASP A 368 32.18 -12.15 39.35
C ASP A 368 33.08 -12.48 38.16
N LEU A 369 34.28 -12.98 38.47
CA LEU A 369 35.36 -13.18 37.52
C LEU A 369 35.67 -14.66 37.25
N GLN A 370 34.81 -15.58 37.71
CA GLN A 370 35.06 -17.03 37.65
C GLN A 370 35.41 -17.56 36.25
N PHE A 371 34.75 -17.03 35.21
CA PHE A 371 34.97 -17.42 33.81
C PHE A 371 35.61 -16.30 32.98
N SER A 372 36.46 -15.51 33.62
CA SER A 372 37.23 -14.44 32.98
C SER A 372 38.72 -14.77 32.98
N GLN A 373 39.46 -14.15 32.07
CA GLN A 373 40.91 -14.27 31.97
C GLN A 373 41.54 -12.87 31.95
N THR A 374 42.35 -12.56 32.96
CA THR A 374 43.13 -11.32 33.00
C THR A 374 44.44 -11.53 32.26
N LEU A 375 44.63 -10.83 31.14
CA LEU A 375 45.84 -10.94 30.31
C LEU A 375 46.97 -10.04 30.81
N LEU A 376 46.62 -8.89 31.42
CA LEU A 376 47.58 -7.90 31.89
C LEU A 376 47.09 -7.27 33.19
N GLY A 377 48.02 -6.98 34.11
CA GLY A 377 47.76 -6.19 35.31
C GLY A 377 46.74 -6.81 36.27
N ARG A 378 45.90 -5.96 36.88
CA ARG A 378 44.87 -6.37 37.84
C ARG A 378 43.58 -6.81 37.14
N PRO A 379 42.79 -7.71 37.75
CA PRO A 379 41.48 -8.06 37.22
C PRO A 379 40.56 -6.84 37.17
N VAL A 380 39.91 -6.64 36.02
CA VAL A 380 39.01 -5.50 35.76
C VAL A 380 37.58 -6.03 35.66
N PRO A 381 36.63 -5.55 36.49
CA PRO A 381 35.23 -5.99 36.43
C PRO A 381 34.57 -5.80 35.06
N PHE A 382 33.61 -6.66 34.74
CA PHE A 382 32.91 -6.63 33.45
C PHE A 382 32.18 -5.30 33.21
N ALA A 383 32.17 -4.82 31.97
CA ALA A 383 31.52 -3.58 31.58
C ALA A 383 32.07 -2.32 32.29
N THR A 384 33.29 -2.39 32.84
CA THR A 384 33.96 -1.25 33.49
C THR A 384 35.22 -0.85 32.72
N ALA A 385 35.59 0.41 32.83
CA ALA A 385 36.82 0.93 32.25
C ALA A 385 37.33 2.12 33.03
N GLY A 386 38.60 2.46 32.84
CA GLY A 386 39.18 3.66 33.40
C GLY A 386 40.62 3.88 32.97
N ASP A 387 41.19 5.00 33.39
CA ASP A 387 42.60 5.29 33.18
C ASP A 387 43.03 6.44 34.08
N CYS A 388 44.33 6.67 34.15
CA CYS A 388 44.89 7.90 34.67
C CYS A 388 45.78 8.58 33.64
N TYR A 389 45.27 8.68 32.40
CA TYR A 389 46.06 9.08 31.25
C TYR A 389 46.34 10.59 31.22
N SER A 390 45.33 11.42 31.48
CA SER A 390 45.40 12.88 31.38
C SER A 390 44.34 13.56 32.25
N ALA A 391 44.67 14.71 32.83
CA ALA A 391 43.72 15.61 33.49
C ALA A 391 42.78 16.34 32.51
N ALA A 392 43.08 16.36 31.21
CA ALA A 392 42.17 16.82 30.16
C ALA A 392 41.08 15.77 29.85
N LYS A 393 40.09 16.12 29.00
CA LYS A 393 39.00 15.22 28.57
C LYS A 393 39.48 14.14 27.58
N CYS A 394 40.41 13.29 27.99
CA CYS A 394 41.16 12.35 27.15
C CYS A 394 41.09 10.88 27.64
N PRO A 395 39.91 10.24 27.61
CA PRO A 395 39.78 8.88 28.13
C PRO A 395 40.42 7.86 27.19
N GLN A 396 41.28 7.00 27.76
CA GLN A 396 41.94 5.88 27.10
C GLN A 396 41.40 4.53 27.54
N GLY A 397 40.88 4.35 28.75
CA GLY A 397 40.30 3.09 29.20
C GLY A 397 39.13 2.64 28.34
N GLN A 398 38.95 1.33 28.13
CA GLN A 398 37.95 0.81 27.18
C GLN A 398 37.22 -0.42 27.72
N PHE A 399 35.98 -0.61 27.28
CA PHE A 399 35.26 -1.86 27.47
C PHE A 399 34.40 -2.18 26.26
N SER A 400 34.11 -3.47 26.07
CA SER A 400 33.22 -3.97 25.03
C SER A 400 32.33 -5.07 25.58
N ILE A 401 31.06 -5.03 25.18
CA ILE A 401 29.99 -5.95 25.57
C ILE A 401 29.31 -6.39 24.29
N ASN A 402 29.26 -7.69 24.05
CA ASN A 402 28.57 -8.29 22.92
C ASN A 402 27.75 -9.50 23.39
N LEU A 403 26.43 -9.30 23.45
CA LEU A 403 25.44 -10.28 23.90
C LEU A 403 24.71 -10.97 22.73
N ILE A 404 25.18 -10.79 21.49
CA ILE A 404 24.52 -11.39 20.32
C ILE A 404 24.49 -12.91 20.43
N GLY A 405 23.33 -13.50 20.10
CA GLY A 405 23.10 -14.95 20.17
C GLY A 405 22.80 -15.48 21.58
N THR A 406 22.69 -14.61 22.58
CA THR A 406 22.30 -14.99 23.96
C THR A 406 20.80 -14.81 24.24
N GLY A 407 20.08 -14.08 23.39
CA GLY A 407 18.68 -13.69 23.62
C GLY A 407 18.51 -12.57 24.67
N LEU A 408 19.61 -11.94 25.07
CA LEU A 408 19.65 -10.83 26.02
C LEU A 408 20.24 -9.58 25.34
N LYS A 409 19.77 -8.40 25.76
CA LYS A 409 20.33 -7.10 25.40
C LYS A 409 20.48 -6.23 26.63
N VAL A 410 21.34 -5.21 26.59
CA VAL A 410 21.47 -4.29 27.74
C VAL A 410 20.27 -3.35 27.76
N ALA A 411 19.65 -3.20 28.94
CA ALA A 411 18.48 -2.36 29.09
C ALA A 411 18.80 -0.89 28.75
N GLU A 412 17.83 -0.19 28.16
CA GLU A 412 17.93 1.25 27.86
C GLU A 412 18.14 2.09 29.12
N ALA A 413 17.53 1.67 30.23
CA ALA A 413 17.68 2.29 31.54
C ALA A 413 19.11 2.19 32.13
N THR A 414 19.95 1.28 31.62
CA THR A 414 21.33 1.13 32.11
C THR A 414 22.16 2.36 31.75
N LYS A 415 22.85 2.98 32.70
CA LYS A 415 23.73 4.12 32.44
C LYS A 415 25.09 3.87 33.08
N TRP A 416 26.14 4.43 32.51
CA TRP A 416 27.48 4.40 33.10
C TRP A 416 27.70 5.66 33.93
N THR A 417 27.96 5.48 35.22
CA THR A 417 28.34 6.54 36.15
C THR A 417 29.84 6.67 36.22
N SER A 418 30.33 7.89 36.22
CA SER A 418 31.72 8.21 36.50
C SER A 418 32.04 8.10 37.99
N GLN A 419 33.23 7.61 38.30
CA GLN A 419 33.84 7.60 39.62
C GLN A 419 35.20 8.30 39.56
N GLY A 420 35.37 9.35 40.36
CA GLY A 420 36.57 10.21 40.37
C GLY A 420 36.28 11.63 39.91
N ASN A 421 37.31 12.46 39.88
CA ASN A 421 37.22 13.87 39.48
C ASN A 421 37.42 14.03 37.96
N TYR A 422 36.61 14.86 37.30
CA TYR A 422 36.76 15.20 35.88
C TYR A 422 36.83 14.01 34.90
N VAL A 423 36.06 12.95 35.18
CA VAL A 423 36.02 11.75 34.33
C VAL A 423 35.25 12.01 33.04
N SER A 424 35.81 11.56 31.93
CA SER A 424 35.14 11.55 30.62
C SER A 424 34.60 10.15 30.33
N VAL A 425 33.30 10.07 30.03
CA VAL A 425 32.60 8.81 29.71
C VAL A 425 31.97 8.95 28.33
N LYS A 426 32.35 8.08 27.41
CA LYS A 426 31.80 7.99 26.04
C LYS A 426 31.34 6.56 25.80
N VAL A 427 30.03 6.34 25.74
CA VAL A 427 29.46 5.00 25.53
C VAL A 427 28.61 5.01 24.27
N HIS A 428 28.81 4.02 23.42
CA HIS A 428 28.07 3.81 22.19
C HIS A 428 27.26 2.52 22.31
N ARG A 429 26.01 2.58 21.87
CA ARG A 429 25.07 1.45 21.86
C ARG A 429 24.66 1.16 20.42
N SER A 430 24.64 -0.10 20.03
CA SER A 430 24.04 -0.52 18.76
C SER A 430 22.52 -0.33 18.77
N GLU A 431 21.91 -0.25 17.58
CA GLU A 431 20.46 -0.09 17.43
C GLU A 431 19.66 -1.22 18.09
N ASP A 432 20.17 -2.46 18.05
CA ASP A 432 19.56 -3.63 18.69
C ASP A 432 19.81 -3.71 20.21
N GLY A 433 20.70 -2.87 20.75
CA GLY A 433 21.12 -2.86 22.16
C GLY A 433 21.93 -4.09 22.60
N ALA A 434 22.30 -4.98 21.68
CA ALA A 434 23.06 -6.19 21.97
C ALA A 434 24.58 -5.96 22.01
N ARG A 435 25.07 -4.87 21.41
CA ARG A 435 26.47 -4.44 21.46
C ARG A 435 26.63 -3.07 22.11
N ILE A 436 27.58 -2.98 23.02
CA ILE A 436 27.96 -1.74 23.69
C ILE A 436 29.47 -1.68 23.77
N TYR A 437 30.04 -0.56 23.37
CA TYR A 437 31.45 -0.27 23.63
C TYR A 437 31.57 1.12 24.21
N GLY A 438 32.57 1.30 25.07
CA GLY A 438 32.77 2.59 25.74
C GLY A 438 34.22 2.91 25.95
N ARG A 439 34.52 4.21 25.94
CA ARG A 439 35.79 4.79 26.39
C ARG A 439 35.58 5.63 27.63
N CYS A 440 36.49 5.47 28.57
CA CYS A 440 36.29 5.97 29.92
C CYS A 440 37.59 6.21 30.67
N GLY A 441 37.66 7.35 31.35
CA GLY A 441 38.78 7.73 32.22
C GLY A 441 39.13 9.21 32.11
N GLY A 442 40.41 9.55 32.13
CA GLY A 442 40.92 10.91 32.30
C GLY A 442 41.78 11.03 33.57
N PHE A 443 41.38 11.91 34.50
CA PHE A 443 42.17 12.20 35.70
C PHE A 443 42.01 11.11 36.78
N CYS A 444 42.61 9.94 36.55
CA CYS A 444 42.48 8.76 37.42
C CYS A 444 41.01 8.34 37.60
N GLY A 445 40.22 8.49 36.54
CA GLY A 445 38.79 8.25 36.53
C GLY A 445 38.42 6.84 36.10
N LYS A 446 37.28 6.35 36.58
CA LYS A 446 36.67 5.09 36.15
C LYS A 446 35.20 5.29 35.83
N CYS A 447 34.61 4.37 35.10
CA CYS A 447 33.16 4.26 35.01
C CYS A 447 32.70 2.84 35.18
N ILE A 448 31.53 2.78 35.78
CA ILE A 448 30.81 1.56 36.10
C ILE A 448 29.34 1.75 35.72
N PRO A 449 28.61 0.68 35.37
CA PRO A 449 27.17 0.77 35.26
C PRO A 449 26.52 1.15 36.62
N GLN A 450 25.51 2.04 36.60
CA GLN A 450 24.89 2.68 37.78
C GLN A 450 24.30 1.68 38.80
N ALA A 451 24.13 2.14 40.04
CA ALA A 451 24.95 1.77 41.18
C ALA A 451 24.39 0.73 42.18
N HIS A 452 23.55 -0.21 41.78
CA HIS A 452 23.10 -1.26 42.71
C HIS A 452 23.12 -2.63 42.02
N ASN A 453 24.25 -3.32 42.16
CA ASN A 453 24.44 -4.75 41.87
C ASN A 453 24.47 -5.20 40.39
N GLY A 454 25.04 -4.38 39.50
CA GLY A 454 25.51 -4.86 38.20
C GLY A 454 24.78 -4.33 36.96
N LEU A 455 25.04 -4.95 35.81
CA LEU A 455 24.59 -4.49 34.50
C LEU A 455 23.18 -5.00 34.21
N LEU A 456 22.18 -4.11 34.18
CA LEU A 456 20.79 -4.46 33.93
C LEU A 456 20.56 -4.86 32.46
N LEU A 457 19.87 -5.99 32.27
CA LEU A 457 19.53 -6.56 30.99
C LEU A 457 18.03 -6.55 30.71
N GLN A 458 17.69 -6.74 29.44
CA GLN A 458 16.35 -7.00 28.95
C GLN A 458 16.38 -8.23 28.04
N VAL A 459 15.31 -9.03 28.09
CA VAL A 459 15.13 -10.17 27.18
C VAL A 459 14.72 -9.64 25.82
N HIS A 460 15.42 -10.04 24.77
CA HIS A 460 15.18 -9.62 23.39
C HIS A 460 14.12 -10.50 22.73
#